data_AF-A0A4Y8PTL8-F1
#
_entry.id   AF-A0A4Y8PTL8-F1
#
_cell.length_a   1.000
_cell.length_b   1.000
_cell.length_c   1.000
_cell.angle_alpha   90.00
_cell.angle_beta   90.00
_cell.angle_gamma   90.00
#
_symmetry.space_group_name_H-M   'P 1'
#
loop_
_entity.id
_entity.type
_entity.pdbx_description
1 polymer ?
#
loop_
_entity_poly.entity_id
_entity_poly.type
_entity_poly.pdbx_seq_one_letter_code
_entity_poly.pdbx_strand_id
1 'polypeptide(L)' 'MNANLFYVIFTVILLAGLAGTLMVGFSKKNRDGDQTYFQKTGAKWVRLTSLYVVAIACGVAALIAFVKGWL' A
#
# COMPACT_ATOMS: atom_id res chain seq x y z
N MET A 1 18.69 -7.06 19.48
CA MET A 1 18.56 -5.97 18.48
C MET A 1 17.78 -4.82 19.09
N ASN A 2 18.16 -3.58 18.82
CA ASN A 2 17.55 -2.40 19.43
C ASN A 2 16.26 -2.03 18.68
N ALA A 3 15.11 -1.92 19.36
CA ALA A 3 13.80 -1.65 18.76
C ALA A 3 13.80 -0.39 17.87
N ASN A 4 14.58 0.62 18.26
CA ASN A 4 14.74 1.87 17.52
C ASN A 4 15.32 1.64 16.10
N LEU A 5 16.24 0.69 15.94
CA LEU A 5 16.83 0.38 14.63
C LEU A 5 15.79 -0.23 13.69
N PHE A 6 14.89 -1.08 14.21
CA PHE A 6 13.80 -1.64 13.42
C PHE A 6 12.82 -0.57 12.95
N TYR A 7 12.45 0.38 13.82
CA TYR A 7 11.57 1.48 13.43
C TYR A 7 12.20 2.36 12.36
N VAL A 8 13.51 2.64 12.43
CA VAL A 8 14.22 3.40 11.40
C VAL A 8 14.19 2.66 10.07
N ILE A 9 14.57 1.38 10.03
CA ILE A 9 14.58 0.57 8.79
C ILE A 9 13.17 0.48 8.20
N PHE A 10 12.18 0.19 9.03
CA PHE A 10 10.78 0.10 8.61
C PHE A 10 10.29 1.42 7.99
N THR A 11 10.58 2.55 8.64
CA THR A 11 10.21 3.88 8.15
C THR A 11 10.88 4.20 6.81
N VAL A 12 12.17 3.88 6.65
CA VAL A 12 12.89 4.08 5.38
C VAL A 12 12.27 3.27 4.25
N ILE A 13 11.91 2.01 4.50
CA ILE A 13 11.24 1.15 3.51
C ILE A 13 9.89 1.75 3.12
N LEU A 14 9.09 2.20 4.09
CA LEU A 14 7.78 2.84 3.82
C LEU A 14 7.94 4.11 2.98
N LEU A 15 8.89 4.98 3.33
CA LEU A 15 9.14 6.23 2.60
C LEU A 15 9.64 5.97 1.17
N ALA A 16 10.50 4.98 0.97
CA ALA A 16 10.97 4.59 -0.36
C ALA A 16 9.83 4.06 -1.23
N GLY A 17 8.97 3.19 -0.67
CA GLY A 17 7.79 2.67 -1.37
C GLY A 17 6.78 3.77 -1.72
N LEU A 18 6.53 4.71 -0.80
CA LEU A 18 5.68 5.88 -1.04
C LEU A 18 6.27 6.76 -2.16
N ALA A 19 7.55 7.10 -2.09
CA ALA A 19 8.22 7.92 -3.10
C ALA A 19 8.11 7.29 -4.49
N GLY A 20 8.41 5.99 -4.62
CA GLY A 20 8.26 5.26 -5.88
C GLY A 20 6.82 5.28 -6.41
N THR A 21 5.84 5.08 -5.54
CA THR A 21 4.41 5.11 -5.90
C THR A 21 4.00 6.48 -6.43
N LEU A 22 4.43 7.57 -5.77
CA LEU A 22 4.14 8.93 -6.21
C LEU A 22 4.84 9.28 -7.53
N MET A 23 6.12 8.87 -7.70
CA MET A 23 6.87 9.11 -8.93
C MET A 23 6.21 8.43 -10.14
N VAL A 24 5.74 7.20 -9.99
CA VAL A 24 5.01 6.50 -11.06
C VAL A 24 3.63 7.14 -11.29
N GLY A 25 2.89 7.41 -10.21
CA GLY A 25 1.55 7.97 -10.28
C GLY A 25 1.48 9.35 -10.94
N PHE A 26 2.50 10.19 -10.74
CA PHE A 26 2.58 11.52 -11.33
C PHE A 26 3.43 11.62 -12.60
N SER A 27 4.08 10.54 -13.03
CA SER A 27 4.93 10.54 -14.23
C SER A 27 4.13 10.95 -15.48
N LYS A 28 4.68 11.89 -16.27
CA LYS A 28 4.10 12.31 -17.56
C LYS A 28 3.85 11.12 -18.48
N LYS A 29 4.81 10.18 -18.56
CA LYS A 29 4.68 8.96 -19.36
C LYS A 29 3.44 8.12 -19.00
N ASN A 30 3.07 8.10 -17.71
CA ASN A 30 1.88 7.39 -17.24
C ASN A 30 0.58 8.14 -17.57
N ARG A 31 0.63 9.48 -17.67
CA ARG A 31 -0.50 10.34 -18.08
C ARG A 31 -0.69 10.38 -19.59
N ASP A 32 0.40 10.33 -20.35
CA ASP A 32 0.37 10.40 -21.81
C ASP A 32 -0.17 9.09 -22.42
N GLY A 33 0.06 7.95 -21.76
CA GLY A 33 -0.49 6.65 -22.18
C GLY A 33 -1.98 6.46 -21.89
N ASP A 34 -2.58 7.27 -21.02
CA ASP A 34 -4.01 7.26 -20.71
C ASP A 34 -4.47 8.69 -20.37
N GLN A 35 -4.91 9.46 -21.36
CA GLN A 35 -5.46 10.81 -21.12
C GLN A 35 -6.75 10.81 -20.29
N THR A 36 -7.39 9.64 -20.15
CA THR A 36 -8.57 9.43 -19.29
C THR A 36 -8.21 8.92 -17.91
N TYR A 37 -6.92 8.87 -17.55
CA TYR A 37 -6.42 8.33 -16.27
C TYR A 37 -7.17 8.90 -15.07
N PHE A 38 -7.47 10.21 -15.12
CA PHE A 38 -8.22 10.93 -14.10
C PHE A 38 -9.75 10.93 -14.28
N GLN A 39 -10.29 10.51 -15.43
CA GLN A 39 -11.73 10.58 -15.74
C GLN A 39 -12.59 9.47 -15.10
N LYS A 40 -11.98 8.48 -14.41
CA LYS A 40 -12.69 7.46 -13.62
C LYS A 40 -11.99 7.17 -12.29
N THR A 41 -11.42 8.20 -11.67
CA THR A 41 -10.76 8.07 -10.36
C THR A 41 -11.71 7.46 -9.33
N GLY A 42 -12.94 7.94 -9.18
CA GLY A 42 -13.88 7.42 -8.17
C GLY A 42 -13.99 5.89 -8.13
N ALA A 43 -14.32 5.25 -9.26
CA ALA A 43 -14.47 3.79 -9.32
C ALA A 43 -13.13 3.04 -9.14
N LYS A 44 -12.03 3.57 -9.69
CA LYS A 44 -10.68 2.99 -9.50
C LYS A 44 -10.25 3.06 -8.04
N TRP A 45 -10.54 4.17 -7.35
CA TRP A 45 -10.27 4.37 -5.93
C TRP A 45 -11.12 3.47 -5.05
N VAL A 46 -12.43 3.37 -5.29
CA VAL A 46 -13.30 2.44 -4.54
C VAL A 46 -12.81 0.99 -4.65
N ARG A 47 -12.45 0.54 -5.86
CA ARG A 47 -11.90 -0.82 -6.05
C ARG A 47 -10.58 -0.99 -5.29
N LEU A 48 -9.67 -0.04 -5.40
CA LEU A 48 -8.38 -0.12 -4.72
C LEU A 48 -8.52 -0.09 -3.19
N THR A 49 -9.34 0.82 -2.67
CA THR A 49 -9.66 0.90 -1.24
C THR A 49 -10.31 -0.38 -0.74
N SER A 50 -11.23 -1.00 -1.49
CA SER A 50 -11.84 -2.28 -1.10
C SER A 50 -10.80 -3.40 -1.01
N LEU A 51 -9.83 -3.46 -1.93
CA LEU A 51 -8.74 -4.44 -1.87
C LEU A 51 -7.86 -4.22 -0.65
N TYR A 52 -7.55 -2.96 -0.29
CA TYR A 52 -6.81 -2.67 0.93
C TYR A 52 -7.56 -3.05 2.19
N VAL A 53 -8.86 -2.75 2.28
CA VAL A 53 -9.69 -3.12 3.44
C VAL A 53 -9.68 -4.65 3.62
N VAL A 54 -9.89 -5.41 2.54
CA VAL A 54 -9.86 -6.88 2.60
C VAL A 54 -8.48 -7.40 3.00
N ALA A 55 -7.41 -6.90 2.39
CA ALA A 55 -6.05 -7.32 2.71
C ALA A 55 -5.67 -7.02 4.17
N ILE A 56 -6.04 -5.85 4.69
CA ILE A 56 -5.83 -5.50 6.10
C ILE A 56 -6.63 -6.42 7.01
N ALA A 57 -7.91 -6.66 6.72
CA ALA A 57 -8.75 -7.56 7.51
C ALA A 57 -8.18 -8.98 7.55
N CYS A 58 -7.75 -9.52 6.40
CA CYS A 58 -7.09 -10.83 6.32
C CYS A 58 -5.76 -10.85 7.08
N GLY A 59 -4.93 -9.81 6.96
CA GLY A 59 -3.66 -9.71 7.66
C GLY A 59 -3.82 -9.66 9.18
N VAL A 60 -4.79 -8.89 9.67
CA VAL A 60 -5.14 -8.84 11.11
C VAL A 60 -5.67 -10.19 11.59
N ALA A 61 -6.55 -10.83 10.82
CA ALA A 61 -7.08 -12.15 11.15
C ALA A 61 -5.96 -13.21 11.23
N ALA A 62 -5.03 -13.21 10.27
CA ALA A 62 -3.87 -14.10 10.26
C ALA A 62 -2.94 -13.84 11.46
N LEU A 63 -2.69 -12.57 11.80
CA LEU A 63 -1.90 -12.21 12.98
C LEU A 63 -2.56 -12.70 14.27
N ILE A 64 -3.87 -12.51 14.42
CA ILE A 64 -4.62 -13.01 15.58
C ILE A 64 -4.53 -14.54 15.66
N ALA A 65 -4.71 -15.23 14.53
CA ALA A 65 -4.61 -16.69 14.46
C ALA A 65 -3.21 -17.18 14.88
N PHE A 66 -2.15 -16.54 14.38
CA PHE A 66 -0.77 -16.84 14.78
C PHE A 66 -0.53 -16.59 16.28
N VAL A 67 -0.95 -15.44 16.81
CA VAL A 67 -0.77 -15.11 18.24
C VAL A 67 -1.56 -16.05 19.17
N LYS A 68 -2.72 -16.54 18.71
CA LYS A 68 -3.53 -17.52 19.46
C LYS A 68 -3.09 -18.98 19.22
N GLY A 69 -2.06 -19.23 18.40
CA GLY A 69 -1.56 -20.57 18.10
C GLY A 69 -2.51 -21.42 17.26
N TRP A 70 -3.35 -20.79 16.44
CA TRP A 70 -4.22 -21.47 15.47
C TRP A 70 -3.51 -21.77 14.13
N LEU A 71 -2.30 -21.24 13.96
CA LEU A 71 -1.38 -21.41 12.83
C LEU A 71 0.01 -21.67 13.40
#